data_AF-A0A7S2HTM0-F1
#
_entry.id   AF-A0A7S2HTM0-F1
#
_cell.length_a   1.000
_cell.length_b   1.000
_cell.length_c   1.000
_cell.angle_alpha   90.00
_cell.angle_beta   90.00
_cell.angle_gamma   90.00
#
_symmetry.space_group_name_H-M   'P 1'
#
loop_
_entity.id
_entity.type
_entity.pdbx_description
1 polymer ?
#
loop_
_entity_poly.entity_id
_entity_poly.type
_entity_poly.pdbx_seq_one_letter_code
_entity_poly.pdbx_strand_id
1 'polypeptide(L)'
;MFRSTRLRDVLIDAFPLYIVTLYSIWDVITRRMLGLIQVKTILVAVSRTAEGMETRIMQGRWLYDMRLSVFDGDHFWVGVIGVTGLSVWSIGFIALLVWILRRNRHQLQEMRLLRNYGYFYNGLEPDRYWWDVVMKKGDILCLYIWTYSEIFHDPRAKLILYLGSAGIFWAAHNMYHPFDDRQNALADRLEGQGLTTRFMTLFILQVLLMLNASPNVNAVAASFLLAINA
;
A
#
# COMPACT_ATOMS: atom_id res chain seq x y z
N MET A 1 -31.87 8.54 6.75
CA MET A 1 -33.05 9.41 6.97
C MET A 1 -32.57 10.59 7.79
N PHE A 2 -32.48 11.78 7.18
CA PHE A 2 -31.92 12.98 7.81
C PHE A 2 -32.81 13.46 8.96
N ARG A 3 -32.20 13.88 10.08
CA ARG A 3 -32.94 14.31 11.28
C ARG A 3 -33.61 15.68 11.13
N SER A 4 -33.23 16.48 10.14
CA SER A 4 -33.65 17.88 9.95
C SER A 4 -33.34 18.35 8.52
N THR A 5 -34.05 19.40 8.05
CA THR A 5 -33.82 20.05 6.74
C THR A 5 -32.79 21.17 6.78
N ARG A 6 -32.24 21.49 7.96
CA ARG A 6 -31.18 22.49 8.09
C ARG A 6 -29.88 21.96 7.49
N LEU A 7 -29.23 22.74 6.63
CA LEU A 7 -27.98 22.37 5.97
C LEU A 7 -26.90 21.84 6.93
N ARG A 8 -26.77 22.45 8.12
CA ARG A 8 -25.83 21.99 9.14
C ARG A 8 -26.09 20.55 9.59
N ASP A 9 -27.35 20.18 9.79
CA ASP A 9 -27.71 18.85 10.28
C ASP A 9 -27.51 17.80 9.19
N VAL A 10 -27.81 18.16 7.93
CA VAL A 10 -27.53 17.33 6.76
C VAL A 10 -26.04 17.07 6.60
N LEU A 11 -25.19 18.08 6.75
CA LEU A 11 -23.74 17.93 6.66
C LEU A 11 -23.16 17.05 7.78
N ILE A 12 -23.68 17.18 9.01
CA ILE A 12 -23.28 16.34 10.14
C ILE A 12 -23.72 14.89 9.91
N ASP A 13 -24.94 14.67 9.41
CA ASP A 13 -25.45 13.34 9.11
C ASP A 13 -24.71 12.69 7.93
N ALA A 14 -24.19 13.49 6.98
CA ALA A 14 -23.38 13.03 5.85
C ALA A 14 -21.89 12.79 6.20
N PHE A 15 -21.43 13.24 7.36
CA PHE A 15 -20.03 13.10 7.80
C PHE A 15 -19.44 11.69 7.66
N PRO A 16 -20.13 10.61 8.07
CA PRO A 16 -19.58 9.26 7.93
C PRO A 16 -19.43 8.83 6.46
N LEU A 17 -20.33 9.30 5.59
CA LEU A 17 -20.24 9.04 4.14
C LEU A 17 -18.97 9.68 3.56
N TYR A 18 -18.67 10.93 3.95
CA TYR A 18 -17.42 11.58 3.52
C TYR A 18 -16.19 10.78 3.96
N ILE A 19 -16.16 10.28 5.20
CA ILE A 19 -15.02 9.49 5.68
C ILE A 19 -14.86 8.19 4.88
N VAL A 20 -15.95 7.48 4.59
CA VAL A 20 -15.91 6.27 3.75
C VAL A 20 -15.42 6.61 2.34
N THR A 21 -15.91 7.71 1.74
CA THR A 21 -15.43 8.16 0.42
C THR A 21 -13.94 8.48 0.46
N LEU A 22 -13.46 9.22 1.47
CA LEU A 22 -12.04 9.54 1.65
C LEU A 22 -11.18 8.26 1.77
N TYR A 23 -11.67 7.27 2.51
CA TYR A 23 -11.00 5.97 2.65
C TYR A 23 -10.95 5.17 1.34
N SER A 24 -12.00 5.25 0.52
CA SER A 24 -12.05 4.62 -0.80
C SER A 24 -11.08 5.27 -1.79
N ILE A 25 -10.96 6.60 -1.79
CA ILE A 25 -10.03 7.32 -2.68
C ILE A 25 -8.60 7.37 -2.15
N TRP A 26 -8.37 6.95 -0.90
CA TRP A 26 -7.06 6.98 -0.24
C TRP A 26 -5.96 6.35 -1.09
N ASP A 27 -6.29 5.22 -1.72
CA ASP A 27 -5.39 4.43 -2.57
C ASP A 27 -4.93 5.20 -3.81
N VAL A 28 -5.88 5.80 -4.51
CA VAL A 28 -5.65 6.57 -5.74
C VAL A 28 -4.74 7.77 -5.47
N ILE A 29 -5.02 8.49 -4.38
CA ILE A 29 -4.24 9.69 -4.03
C ILE A 29 -2.85 9.30 -3.54
N THR A 30 -2.71 8.26 -2.71
CA THR A 30 -1.40 7.77 -2.24
C THR A 30 -0.49 7.40 -3.41
N ARG A 31 -0.99 6.66 -4.39
CA ARG A 31 -0.22 6.33 -5.61
C ARG A 31 0.20 7.57 -6.40
N ARG A 32 -0.68 8.57 -6.54
CA ARG A 32 -0.35 9.82 -7.22
C ARG A 32 0.76 10.58 -6.49
N MET A 33 0.68 10.68 -5.16
CA MET A 33 1.72 11.34 -4.36
C MET A 33 3.07 10.63 -4.46
N LEU A 34 3.08 9.30 -4.43
CA LEU A 34 4.30 8.51 -4.62
C LEU A 34 4.86 8.64 -6.04
N GLY A 35 4.00 8.73 -7.06
CA GLY A 35 4.41 9.00 -8.44
C GLY A 35 5.14 10.34 -8.58
N LEU A 36 4.73 11.38 -7.83
CA LEU A 36 5.42 12.68 -7.86
C LEU A 36 6.87 12.58 -7.37
N ILE A 37 7.17 11.67 -6.45
CA ILE A 37 8.50 11.46 -5.87
C ILE A 37 9.31 10.43 -6.68
N GLN A 38 8.67 9.69 -7.59
CA GLN A 38 9.30 8.56 -8.24
C GLN A 38 10.48 8.99 -9.13
N VAL A 39 11.63 8.44 -8.81
CA VAL A 39 12.90 8.66 -9.51
C VAL A 39 13.23 7.42 -10.34
N LYS A 40 14.07 7.58 -11.38
CA LYS A 40 14.75 6.50 -12.07
C LYS A 40 16.20 6.89 -12.34
N THR A 41 17.15 6.03 -12.02
CA THR A 41 18.56 6.26 -12.38
C THR A 41 18.82 5.84 -13.81
N ILE A 42 19.35 6.74 -14.63
CA ILE A 42 19.73 6.46 -16.01
C ILE A 42 21.17 6.91 -16.29
N LEU A 43 21.80 6.27 -17.28
CA LEU A 43 23.11 6.64 -17.78
C LEU A 43 22.96 7.83 -18.75
N VAL A 44 23.53 8.98 -18.38
CA VAL A 44 23.51 10.19 -19.21
C VAL A 44 24.92 10.51 -19.69
N ALA A 45 25.08 10.80 -20.98
CA ALA A 45 26.33 11.28 -21.54
C ALA A 45 26.55 12.75 -21.18
N VAL A 46 27.68 13.06 -20.53
CA VAL A 46 27.95 14.39 -19.95
C VAL A 46 28.84 15.23 -20.85
N SER A 47 29.87 14.62 -21.43
CA SER A 47 30.87 15.31 -22.24
C SER A 47 31.35 14.40 -23.36
N ARG A 48 31.56 14.99 -24.53
CA ARG A 48 32.28 14.39 -25.65
C ARG A 48 33.70 14.93 -25.60
N THR A 49 34.68 14.10 -25.31
CA THR A 49 36.08 14.52 -25.47
C THR A 49 36.39 14.70 -26.95
N ALA A 50 37.43 15.48 -27.28
CA ALA A 50 37.86 15.76 -28.65
C ALA A 50 38.19 14.48 -29.47
N GLU A 51 38.42 13.36 -28.78
CA GLU A 51 38.67 12.02 -29.36
C GLU A 51 37.39 11.19 -29.57
N GLY A 52 36.20 11.77 -29.35
CA GLY A 52 34.91 11.08 -29.56
C GLY A 52 34.48 10.15 -28.42
N MET A 53 35.20 10.13 -27.29
CA MET A 53 34.85 9.32 -26.13
C MET A 53 33.76 10.02 -25.30
N GLU A 54 32.61 9.37 -25.13
CA GLU A 54 31.49 9.87 -24.33
C GLU A 54 31.63 9.39 -22.88
N THR A 55 31.83 10.32 -21.94
CA THR A 55 31.78 10.00 -20.51
C THR A 55 30.33 9.91 -20.06
N ARG A 56 29.90 8.72 -19.63
CA ARG A 56 28.55 8.47 -19.10
C ARG A 56 28.59 8.43 -17.57
N ILE A 57 27.71 9.19 -16.92
CA ILE A 57 27.52 9.14 -15.47
C ILE A 57 26.12 8.62 -15.14
N MET A 58 25.99 7.95 -13.99
CA MET A 58 24.69 7.58 -13.43
C MET A 58 24.05 8.81 -12.81
N GLN A 59 22.87 9.20 -13.30
CA GLN A 59 22.12 10.33 -12.76
C GLN A 59 20.67 9.93 -12.50
N GLY A 60 20.17 10.26 -11.30
CA GLY A 60 18.75 10.16 -10.98
C GLY A 60 17.95 11.18 -11.77
N ARG A 61 16.89 10.73 -12.45
CA ARG A 61 15.95 11.55 -13.20
C ARG A 61 14.54 11.33 -12.68
N TRP A 62 13.72 12.39 -12.72
CA TRP A 62 12.32 12.26 -12.39
C TRP A 62 11.60 11.42 -13.45
N LEU A 63 10.70 10.52 -13.03
CA LEU A 63 10.06 9.62 -13.98
C LEU A 63 9.08 10.34 -14.92
N TYR A 64 8.41 11.39 -14.46
CA TYR A 64 7.46 12.16 -15.27
C TYR A 64 8.16 13.11 -16.26
N ASP A 65 9.31 13.68 -15.89
CA ASP A 65 10.15 14.45 -16.80
C ASP A 65 11.63 14.09 -16.61
N MET A 66 12.13 13.25 -17.51
CA MET A 66 13.51 12.77 -17.48
C MET A 66 14.55 13.86 -17.78
N ARG A 67 14.12 15.07 -18.20
CA ARG A 67 15.00 16.21 -18.42
C ARG A 67 15.44 16.86 -17.12
N LEU A 68 14.60 16.77 -16.09
CA LEU A 68 14.89 17.34 -14.77
C LEU A 68 15.79 16.39 -13.97
N SER A 69 16.76 16.97 -13.29
CA SER A 69 17.61 16.22 -12.37
C SER A 69 16.95 16.14 -11.00
N VAL A 70 17.26 15.08 -10.26
CA VAL A 70 16.61 14.79 -8.99
C VAL A 70 17.05 15.78 -7.92
N PHE A 71 16.07 16.26 -7.14
CA PHE A 71 16.22 17.27 -6.09
C PHE A 71 16.85 18.59 -6.53
N ASP A 72 16.78 18.90 -7.83
CA ASP A 72 17.28 20.14 -8.39
C ASP A 72 16.14 20.93 -9.04
N GLY A 73 16.24 22.26 -9.00
CA GLY A 73 15.25 23.20 -9.52
C GLY A 73 13.80 22.83 -9.12
N ASP A 74 12.94 22.69 -10.13
CA ASP A 74 11.50 22.45 -9.98
C ASP A 74 11.16 21.11 -9.31
N HIS A 75 12.01 20.08 -9.49
CA HIS A 75 11.75 18.77 -8.90
C HIS A 75 11.84 18.77 -7.38
N PHE A 76 12.66 19.65 -6.80
CA PHE A 76 12.76 19.78 -5.34
C PHE A 76 11.41 20.14 -4.73
N TRP A 77 10.74 21.15 -5.28
CA TRP A 77 9.43 21.61 -4.80
C TRP A 77 8.34 20.56 -5.00
N VAL A 78 8.34 19.87 -6.15
CA VAL A 78 7.43 18.75 -6.41
C VAL A 78 7.64 17.62 -5.39
N GLY A 79 8.90 17.30 -5.07
CA GLY A 79 9.24 16.33 -4.04
C GLY A 79 8.72 16.72 -2.66
N VAL A 80 8.88 17.98 -2.25
CA VAL A 80 8.34 18.50 -0.97
C VAL A 80 6.82 18.37 -0.92
N ILE A 81 6.11 18.73 -2.00
CA ILE A 81 4.66 18.58 -2.10
C ILE A 81 4.27 17.10 -2.03
N GLY A 82 4.96 16.22 -2.74
CA GLY A 82 4.72 14.79 -2.72
C GLY A 82 4.90 14.18 -1.34
N VAL A 83 6.00 14.50 -0.64
CA VAL A 83 6.29 13.98 0.70
C VAL A 83 5.29 14.53 1.72
N THR A 84 5.03 15.84 1.70
CA THR A 84 4.06 16.47 2.61
C THR A 84 2.67 15.91 2.37
N GLY A 85 2.28 15.76 1.10
CA GLY A 85 1.02 15.14 0.69
C GLY A 85 0.93 13.71 1.22
N LEU A 86 1.98 12.89 1.06
CA LEU A 86 2.02 11.52 1.57
C LEU A 86 1.90 11.47 3.10
N SER A 87 2.61 12.33 3.82
CA SER A 87 2.55 12.38 5.28
C SER A 87 1.18 12.78 5.80
N VAL A 88 0.58 13.85 5.23
CA VAL A 88 -0.74 14.34 5.65
C VAL A 88 -1.85 13.40 5.21
N TRP A 89 -1.82 12.96 3.95
CA TRP A 89 -2.88 12.15 3.36
C TRP A 89 -2.75 10.68 3.72
N SER A 90 -1.61 10.04 3.47
CA SER A 90 -1.53 8.59 3.61
C SER A 90 -1.41 8.18 5.08
N ILE A 91 -0.52 8.81 5.83
CA ILE A 91 -0.27 8.50 7.24
C ILE A 91 -1.27 9.24 8.14
N GLY A 92 -1.44 10.54 7.92
CA GLY A 92 -2.29 11.40 8.74
C GLY A 92 -3.76 10.98 8.72
N PHE A 93 -4.30 10.59 7.56
CA PHE A 93 -5.68 10.11 7.45
C PHE A 93 -5.90 8.80 8.21
N ILE A 94 -4.98 7.83 8.09
CA ILE A 94 -5.04 6.57 8.84
C ILE A 94 -4.98 6.85 10.34
N ALA A 95 -4.04 7.70 10.77
CA ALA A 95 -3.90 8.08 12.17
C ALA A 95 -5.16 8.77 12.72
N LEU A 96 -5.78 9.66 11.93
CA LEU A 96 -7.03 10.32 12.27
C LEU A 96 -8.17 9.31 12.43
N LEU A 97 -8.32 8.35 11.50
CA LEU A 97 -9.34 7.31 11.59
C LEU A 97 -9.17 6.44 12.84
N VAL A 98 -7.94 5.99 13.11
CA VAL A 98 -7.62 5.22 14.31
C VAL A 98 -7.90 6.04 15.57
N TRP A 99 -7.58 7.33 15.57
CA TRP A 99 -7.88 8.22 16.70
C TRP A 99 -9.39 8.36 16.94
N ILE A 100 -10.20 8.53 15.89
CA ILE A 100 -11.67 8.58 15.98
C ILE A 100 -12.20 7.27 16.56
N LEU A 101 -11.76 6.11 16.05
CA LEU A 101 -12.21 4.81 16.53
C LEU A 101 -11.77 4.57 17.98
N ARG A 102 -10.53 4.88 18.33
CA ARG A 102 -9.97 4.73 19.68
C ARG A 102 -10.70 5.59 20.70
N ARG A 103 -11.05 6.83 20.34
CA ARG A 103 -11.79 7.74 21.23
C ARG A 103 -13.19 7.20 21.56
N ASN A 104 -13.80 6.47 20.64
CA ASN A 104 -15.13 5.89 20.82
C ASN A 104 -15.10 4.37 21.11
N ARG A 105 -13.95 3.81 21.51
CA ARG A 105 -13.75 2.35 21.67
C ARG A 105 -14.79 1.67 22.56
N HIS A 106 -15.25 2.37 23.60
CA HIS A 106 -16.21 1.83 24.57
C HIS A 106 -17.65 1.80 24.06
N GLN A 107 -17.94 2.50 22.95
CA GLN A 107 -19.27 2.65 22.35
C GLN A 107 -19.32 2.05 20.93
N LEU A 108 -18.30 1.29 20.51
CA LEU A 108 -18.23 0.74 19.15
C LEU A 108 -19.39 -0.21 18.82
N GLN A 109 -19.96 -0.87 19.82
CA GLN A 109 -21.10 -1.77 19.66
C GLN A 109 -22.45 -1.05 19.72
N GLU A 110 -22.49 0.27 19.97
CA GLU A 110 -23.74 1.02 19.91
C GLU A 110 -24.24 1.15 18.47
N MET A 111 -25.54 0.92 18.25
CA MET A 111 -26.18 0.97 16.94
C MET A 111 -25.89 2.27 16.16
N ARG A 112 -25.74 3.39 16.88
CA ARG A 112 -25.41 4.69 16.27
C ARG A 112 -24.00 4.70 15.68
N LEU A 113 -23.01 4.17 16.40
CA LEU A 113 -21.64 4.09 15.91
C LEU A 113 -21.49 3.02 14.84
N LEU A 114 -22.12 1.86 15.02
CA LEU A 114 -22.11 0.80 14.03
C LEU A 114 -22.68 1.28 12.69
N ARG A 115 -23.75 2.07 12.71
CA ARG A 115 -24.31 2.67 11.49
C ARG A 115 -23.37 3.66 10.80
N ASN A 116 -22.57 4.41 11.57
CA ASN A 116 -21.74 5.47 11.04
C ASN A 116 -20.34 4.96 10.63
N TYR A 117 -19.73 4.11 11.45
CA TYR A 117 -18.33 3.68 11.32
C TYR A 117 -18.16 2.16 11.20
N GLY A 118 -19.24 1.39 11.26
CA GLY A 118 -19.18 -0.07 11.14
C GLY A 118 -18.50 -0.53 9.85
N TYR A 119 -18.49 0.29 8.79
CA TYR A 119 -17.72 0.00 7.58
C TYR A 119 -16.24 -0.33 7.86
N PHE A 120 -15.62 0.24 8.91
CA PHE A 120 -14.20 0.07 9.22
C PHE A 120 -13.86 -1.10 10.15
N TYR A 121 -14.83 -1.60 10.92
CA TYR A 121 -14.56 -2.60 11.97
C TYR A 121 -15.64 -3.67 12.14
N ASN A 122 -16.72 -3.64 11.34
CA ASN A 122 -17.76 -4.64 11.42
C ASN A 122 -17.23 -6.00 10.95
N GLY A 123 -17.40 -7.03 11.76
CA GLY A 123 -16.82 -8.37 11.55
C GLY A 123 -15.42 -8.54 12.16
N LEU A 124 -14.85 -7.50 12.78
CA LEU A 124 -13.65 -7.62 13.62
C LEU A 124 -14.03 -7.87 15.07
N GLU A 125 -13.13 -8.48 15.83
CA GLU A 125 -13.25 -8.53 17.27
C GLU A 125 -13.23 -7.11 17.89
N PRO A 126 -13.98 -6.86 18.98
CA PRO A 126 -14.06 -5.53 19.61
C PRO A 126 -12.70 -4.95 20.01
N ASP A 127 -11.75 -5.80 20.41
CA ASP A 127 -10.40 -5.39 20.82
C ASP A 127 -9.47 -5.10 19.63
N ARG A 128 -9.90 -5.42 18.41
CA ARG A 128 -9.09 -5.38 17.18
C ARG A 128 -9.69 -4.48 16.10
N TYR A 129 -10.51 -3.51 16.50
CA TYR A 129 -11.13 -2.49 15.62
C TYR A 129 -10.16 -1.73 14.70
N TRP A 130 -8.87 -1.70 15.04
CA TRP A 130 -7.83 -0.99 14.31
C TRP A 130 -7.21 -1.82 13.18
N TRP A 131 -7.50 -3.13 13.12
CA TRP A 131 -6.83 -4.08 12.23
C TRP A 131 -6.95 -3.68 10.75
N ASP A 132 -8.16 -3.54 10.23
CA ASP A 132 -8.38 -3.22 8.83
C ASP A 132 -7.81 -1.84 8.45
N VAL A 133 -7.89 -0.87 9.34
CA VAL A 133 -7.42 0.49 9.07
C VAL A 133 -5.89 0.59 9.11
N VAL A 134 -5.22 -0.11 10.04
CA VAL A 134 -3.76 -0.01 10.21
C VAL A 134 -3.02 -1.10 9.46
N MET A 135 -3.39 -2.37 9.67
CA MET A 135 -2.64 -3.49 9.09
C MET A 135 -2.89 -3.60 7.60
N LYS A 136 -4.16 -3.60 7.15
CA LYS A 136 -4.44 -3.74 5.70
C LYS A 136 -3.98 -2.52 4.90
N LYS A 137 -4.25 -1.30 5.36
CA LYS A 137 -3.75 -0.09 4.67
C LYS A 137 -2.24 0.09 4.82
N GLY A 138 -1.67 -0.30 5.95
CA GLY A 138 -0.23 -0.33 6.17
C GLY A 138 0.47 -1.29 5.20
N ASP A 139 -0.10 -2.47 4.97
CA ASP A 139 0.39 -3.44 3.99
C ASP A 139 0.41 -2.84 2.58
N ILE A 140 -0.71 -2.26 2.15
CA ILE A 140 -0.79 -1.56 0.85
C ILE A 140 0.22 -0.41 0.77
N LEU A 141 0.37 0.39 1.84
CA LEU A 141 1.32 1.49 1.88
C LEU A 141 2.77 0.99 1.74
N CYS A 142 3.13 -0.07 2.46
CA CYS A 142 4.45 -0.72 2.36
C CYS A 142 4.71 -1.20 0.94
N LEU A 143 3.76 -1.90 0.31
CA LEU A 143 3.88 -2.34 -1.09
C LEU A 143 4.13 -1.15 -2.03
N TYR A 144 3.43 -0.04 -1.83
CA TYR A 144 3.65 1.15 -2.64
C TYR A 144 5.00 1.79 -2.39
N ILE A 145 5.47 1.89 -1.14
CA ILE A 145 6.81 2.38 -0.84
C ILE A 145 7.86 1.52 -1.57
N TRP A 146 7.74 0.20 -1.56
CA TRP A 146 8.66 -0.68 -2.31
C TRP A 146 8.56 -0.52 -3.82
N THR A 147 7.36 -0.29 -4.35
CA THR A 147 7.11 -0.11 -5.79
C THR A 147 7.71 1.19 -6.31
N TYR A 148 7.41 2.28 -5.63
CA TYR A 148 7.74 3.63 -6.09
C TYR A 148 9.13 4.09 -5.64
N SER A 149 9.75 3.42 -4.67
CA SER A 149 11.11 3.74 -4.24
C SER A 149 12.17 3.00 -5.07
N GLU A 150 13.21 3.72 -5.46
CA GLU A 150 14.42 3.18 -6.12
C GLU A 150 15.48 2.77 -5.08
N ILE A 151 15.10 2.08 -3.99
CA ILE A 151 16.08 1.60 -2.99
C ILE A 151 17.02 0.57 -3.65
N PHE A 152 16.45 -0.31 -4.47
CA PHE A 152 17.19 -1.31 -5.23
C PHE A 152 16.85 -1.18 -6.72
N HIS A 153 17.86 -0.96 -7.55
CA HIS A 153 17.68 -0.93 -9.01
C HIS A 153 17.41 -2.32 -9.60
N ASP A 154 17.83 -3.38 -8.92
CA ASP A 154 17.60 -4.77 -9.35
C ASP A 154 16.18 -5.23 -8.94
N PRO A 155 15.32 -5.61 -9.92
CA PRO A 155 14.01 -6.21 -9.63
C PRO A 155 14.06 -7.39 -8.66
N ARG A 156 15.14 -8.19 -8.69
CA ARG A 156 15.31 -9.37 -7.81
C ARG A 156 15.44 -8.98 -6.35
N ALA A 157 16.07 -7.84 -6.07
CA ALA A 157 16.20 -7.31 -4.72
C ALA A 157 14.88 -6.68 -4.21
N LYS A 158 14.12 -6.02 -5.09
CA LYS A 158 12.77 -5.52 -4.73
C LYS A 158 11.81 -6.66 -4.37
N LEU A 159 11.91 -7.81 -5.04
CA LEU A 159 11.10 -8.99 -4.72
C LEU A 159 11.34 -9.56 -3.32
N ILE A 160 12.57 -9.46 -2.80
CA ILE A 160 12.87 -9.83 -1.41
C ILE A 160 12.08 -8.94 -0.43
N LEU A 161 11.98 -7.63 -0.72
CA LEU A 161 11.19 -6.70 0.10
C LEU A 161 9.70 -7.06 0.08
N TYR A 162 9.14 -7.33 -1.10
CA TYR A 162 7.74 -7.75 -1.22
C TYR A 162 7.46 -9.05 -0.47
N LEU A 163 8.33 -10.04 -0.62
CA LEU A 163 8.24 -11.33 0.07
C LEU A 163 8.34 -11.15 1.59
N GLY A 164 9.31 -10.35 2.05
CA GLY A 164 9.49 -10.02 3.46
C GLY A 164 8.25 -9.34 4.05
N SER A 165 7.70 -8.32 3.39
CA SER A 165 6.47 -7.68 3.85
C SER A 165 5.28 -8.64 3.84
N ALA A 166 5.11 -9.44 2.79
CA ALA A 166 4.04 -10.43 2.73
C ALA A 166 4.12 -11.44 3.89
N GLY A 167 5.33 -11.89 4.24
CA GLY A 167 5.57 -12.77 5.37
C GLY A 167 5.25 -12.11 6.72
N ILE A 168 5.64 -10.84 6.92
CA ILE A 168 5.34 -10.08 8.15
C ILE A 168 3.83 -9.95 8.34
N PHE A 169 3.08 -9.55 7.31
CA PHE A 169 1.63 -9.39 7.41
C PHE A 169 0.90 -10.72 7.56
N TRP A 170 1.37 -11.78 6.91
CA TRP A 170 0.84 -13.13 7.11
C TRP A 170 1.09 -13.64 8.54
N ALA A 171 2.29 -13.47 9.07
CA ALA A 171 2.63 -13.84 10.44
C ALA A 171 1.82 -13.02 11.46
N ALA A 172 1.66 -11.72 11.23
CA ALA A 172 0.81 -10.87 12.06
C ALA A 172 -0.64 -11.36 12.04
N HIS A 173 -1.21 -11.67 10.88
CA HIS A 173 -2.58 -12.20 10.77
C HIS A 173 -2.75 -13.49 11.56
N ASN A 174 -1.81 -14.44 11.43
CA ASN A 174 -1.84 -15.70 12.18
C ASN A 174 -1.61 -15.53 13.70
N MET A 175 -0.97 -14.45 14.13
CA MET A 175 -0.78 -14.18 15.56
C MET A 175 -2.01 -13.52 16.18
N TYR A 176 -2.67 -12.63 15.44
CA TYR A 176 -3.83 -11.91 15.93
C TYR A 176 -5.12 -12.69 15.68
N HIS A 177 -5.47 -13.16 14.48
CA HIS A 177 -6.82 -13.70 14.15
C HIS A 177 -7.94 -12.66 14.37
N PRO A 178 -7.87 -11.53 13.67
CA PRO A 178 -8.59 -10.30 14.01
C PRO A 178 -10.11 -10.33 13.77
N PHE A 179 -10.62 -11.30 13.00
CA PHE A 179 -12.02 -11.38 12.66
C PHE A 179 -12.81 -12.10 13.75
N ASP A 180 -14.12 -11.83 13.82
CA ASP A 180 -14.97 -12.55 14.75
C ASP A 180 -15.20 -14.01 14.29
N ASP A 181 -15.36 -14.93 15.24
CA ASP A 181 -15.55 -16.37 14.98
C ASP A 181 -16.93 -16.70 14.33
N ARG A 182 -17.66 -15.71 13.85
CA ARG A 182 -18.94 -15.92 13.18
C ARG A 182 -18.74 -16.78 11.94
N GLN A 183 -19.73 -17.62 11.66
CA GLN A 183 -19.69 -18.53 10.51
C GLN A 183 -18.44 -19.42 10.48
N ASN A 184 -17.98 -19.90 11.65
CA ASN A 184 -16.84 -20.81 11.76
C ASN A 184 -15.50 -20.18 11.32
N ALA A 185 -15.26 -18.94 11.76
CA ALA A 185 -14.05 -18.16 11.44
C ALA A 185 -13.78 -18.05 9.93
N LEU A 186 -14.84 -17.99 9.11
CA LEU A 186 -14.72 -17.97 7.65
C LEU A 186 -13.88 -16.78 7.18
N ALA A 187 -14.08 -15.60 7.77
CA ALA A 187 -13.34 -14.39 7.42
C ALA A 187 -11.83 -14.53 7.70
N ASP A 188 -11.45 -15.04 8.87
CA ASP A 188 -10.05 -15.31 9.20
C ASP A 188 -9.39 -16.32 8.26
N ARG A 189 -10.14 -17.37 7.87
CA ARG A 189 -9.66 -18.39 6.94
C ARG A 189 -9.47 -17.83 5.54
N LEU A 190 -10.42 -17.04 5.04
CA LEU A 190 -10.33 -16.42 3.71
C LEU A 190 -9.20 -15.40 3.63
N GLU A 191 -9.05 -14.54 4.64
CA GLU A 191 -7.94 -13.58 4.70
C GLU A 191 -6.60 -14.33 4.80
N GLY A 192 -6.51 -15.32 5.69
CA GLY A 192 -5.32 -16.14 5.85
C GLY A 192 -4.93 -16.88 4.56
N GLN A 193 -5.90 -17.40 3.82
CA GLN A 193 -5.68 -17.99 2.49
C GLN A 193 -5.16 -16.96 1.50
N GLY A 194 -5.77 -15.77 1.41
CA GLY A 194 -5.31 -14.70 0.52
C GLY A 194 -3.86 -14.27 0.81
N LEU A 195 -3.51 -14.12 2.09
CA LEU A 195 -2.14 -13.78 2.52
C LEU A 195 -1.15 -14.91 2.21
N THR A 196 -1.56 -16.16 2.41
CA THR A 196 -0.74 -17.35 2.09
C THR A 196 -0.51 -17.46 0.59
N THR A 197 -1.56 -17.29 -0.23
CA THR A 197 -1.49 -17.29 -1.70
C THR A 197 -0.53 -16.21 -2.21
N ARG A 198 -0.63 -14.98 -1.66
CA ARG A 198 0.29 -13.90 -1.99
C ARG A 198 1.74 -14.24 -1.62
N PHE A 199 1.97 -14.74 -0.40
CA PHE A 199 3.31 -15.12 0.06
C PHE A 199 3.92 -16.22 -0.82
N MET A 200 3.18 -17.30 -1.09
CA MET A 200 3.63 -18.40 -1.94
C MET A 200 3.92 -17.93 -3.37
N THR A 201 3.07 -17.06 -3.91
CA THR A 201 3.27 -16.50 -5.25
C THR A 201 4.59 -15.72 -5.34
N LEU A 202 4.85 -14.84 -4.38
CA LEU A 202 6.09 -14.07 -4.32
C LEU A 202 7.32 -14.97 -4.05
N PHE A 203 7.16 -16.00 -3.23
CA PHE A 203 8.23 -16.96 -2.94
C PHE A 203 8.65 -17.73 -4.19
N ILE A 204 7.69 -18.30 -4.92
CA ILE A 204 7.97 -19.03 -6.16
C ILE A 204 8.60 -18.09 -7.19
N LEU A 205 8.05 -16.89 -7.37
CA LEU A 205 8.60 -15.90 -8.29
C LEU A 205 10.06 -15.55 -7.95
N GLN A 206 10.37 -15.35 -6.66
CA GLN A 206 11.72 -15.08 -6.19
C GLN A 206 12.68 -16.24 -6.52
N VAL A 207 12.27 -17.48 -6.25
CA VAL A 207 13.07 -18.68 -6.52
C VAL A 207 13.36 -18.81 -8.02
N LEU A 208 12.36 -18.63 -8.89
CA LEU A 208 12.54 -18.71 -10.34
C LEU A 208 13.53 -17.66 -10.86
N LEU A 209 13.41 -16.42 -10.38
CA LEU A 209 14.25 -15.32 -10.83
C LEU A 209 15.67 -15.36 -10.26
N MET A 210 15.87 -15.89 -9.05
CA MET A 210 17.20 -16.04 -8.46
C MET A 210 17.96 -17.24 -9.01
N LEU A 211 17.29 -18.38 -9.21
CA LEU A 211 17.95 -19.62 -9.62
C LEU A 211 18.18 -19.72 -11.14
N ASN A 212 17.74 -18.74 -11.92
CA ASN A 212 17.81 -18.74 -13.39
C ASN A 212 17.38 -20.11 -13.97
N ALA A 213 16.21 -20.57 -13.52
CA ALA A 213 15.79 -21.95 -13.68
C ALA A 213 15.59 -22.32 -15.16
N SER A 214 15.75 -23.62 -15.47
CA SER A 214 15.56 -24.13 -16.83
C SER A 214 14.13 -23.89 -17.34
N PRO A 215 13.91 -23.79 -18.66
CA PRO A 215 12.58 -23.52 -19.22
C PRO A 215 11.48 -24.48 -18.73
N ASN A 216 11.84 -25.75 -18.50
CA ASN A 216 10.92 -26.76 -17.99
C ASN A 216 10.49 -26.48 -16.54
N VAL A 217 11.41 -26.06 -15.68
CA VAL A 217 11.12 -25.68 -14.30
C VAL A 217 10.25 -24.43 -14.27
N ASN A 218 10.51 -23.46 -15.14
CA ASN A 218 9.69 -22.26 -15.27
C ASN A 218 8.25 -22.59 -15.70
N ALA A 219 8.06 -23.54 -16.62
CA ALA A 219 6.73 -23.97 -17.06
C ALA A 219 5.94 -24.65 -15.93
N VAL A 220 6.57 -25.57 -15.18
CA VAL A 220 5.94 -26.24 -14.03
C VAL A 220 5.55 -25.23 -12.94
N ALA A 221 6.46 -24.32 -12.62
CA ALA A 221 6.20 -23.30 -11.60
C ALA A 221 5.12 -22.30 -12.03
N ALA A 222 5.04 -21.94 -13.32
CA ALA A 222 3.96 -21.14 -13.86
C ALA A 222 2.59 -21.84 -13.75
N SER A 223 2.53 -23.15 -14.05
CA SER A 223 1.29 -23.94 -13.85
C SER A 223 0.87 -24.00 -12.38
N PHE A 224 1.83 -24.17 -11.47
CA PHE A 224 1.58 -24.17 -10.03
C PHE A 224 1.11 -22.80 -9.51
N LEU A 225 1.72 -21.71 -10.00
CA LEU A 225 1.30 -20.34 -9.70
C LEU A 225 -0.14 -20.09 -10.17
N LEU A 226 -0.51 -20.53 -11.36
CA LEU A 226 -1.87 -20.40 -11.87
C LEU A 226 -2.87 -21.19 -11.00
N ALA A 227 -2.51 -22.40 -10.57
CA ALA A 227 -3.37 -23.21 -9.71
C ALA A 227 -3.57 -22.62 -8.31
N ILE A 228 -2.56 -21.94 -7.74
CA ILE A 228 -2.64 -21.30 -6.41
C ILE A 228 -3.43 -19.98 -6.44
N ASN A 229 -3.45 -19.29 -7.58
CA ASN A 229 -4.13 -18.00 -7.73
C ASN A 229 -5.54 -18.11 -8.35
N ALA A 230 -5.98 -19.31 -8.72
CA ALA A 230 -7.32 -19.60 -9.23
C ALA A 230 -8.30 -19.86 -8.07
#